data_AF-A0A9W9VCZ8-F1
#
_entry.id   AF-A0A9W9VCZ8-F1
#
_cell.length_a   1.000
_cell.length_b   1.000
_cell.length_c   1.000
_cell.angle_alpha   90.00
_cell.angle_beta   90.00
_cell.angle_gamma   90.00
#
_symmetry.space_group_name_H-M   'P 1'
#
loop_
_entity.id
_entity.type
_entity.pdbx_description
1 polymer ?
#
loop_
_entity_poly.entity_id
_entity_poly.type
_entity_poly.pdbx_seq_one_letter_code
_entity_poly.pdbx_strand_id
1 'polypeptide(L)'
;MATTKYSSSPRRFRGFCGNCGSPLIWRSEDKTHTLDLYLGTIDERWLVGEKVEGSEKRTKHGVVVERIGSLGKELCTPSQFQFYCENAIPGITDLVPGGRKFLVENVDGVEELPS
;
A
#
# COMPACT_ATOMS: atom_id res chain seq x y z
N MET A 1 19.82 3.40 -10.39
CA MET A 1 18.46 3.79 -10.81
C MET A 1 18.17 5.15 -10.20
N ALA A 2 18.00 6.20 -11.00
CA ALA A 2 17.71 7.53 -10.48
C ALA A 2 16.23 7.62 -10.08
N THR A 3 15.95 8.09 -8.87
CA THR A 3 14.58 8.34 -8.39
C THR A 3 14.24 9.82 -8.57
N THR A 4 13.14 10.09 -9.26
CA THR A 4 12.63 11.45 -9.45
C THR A 4 11.72 11.78 -8.28
N LYS A 5 11.83 12.99 -7.73
CA LYS A 5 11.04 13.45 -6.57
C LYS A 5 10.07 14.54 -6.99
N TYR A 6 8.83 14.45 -6.51
CA TYR A 6 7.78 15.46 -6.67
C TYR A 6 7.29 15.91 -5.31
N SER A 7 7.18 17.22 -5.08
CA SER A 7 6.57 17.77 -3.86
C SER A 7 5.05 17.80 -4.05
N SER A 8 4.34 16.90 -3.37
CA SER A 8 2.87 16.81 -3.50
C SER A 8 2.12 17.81 -2.62
N SER A 9 2.75 18.23 -1.52
CA SER A 9 2.32 19.28 -0.62
C SER A 9 3.54 19.73 0.22
N PRO A 10 3.47 20.83 0.98
CA PRO A 10 4.59 21.26 1.80
C PRO A 10 5.14 20.11 2.64
N ARG A 11 6.45 19.84 2.52
CA ARG A 11 7.15 18.80 3.27
C ARG A 11 6.67 17.36 3.01
N ARG A 12 5.89 17.12 1.94
CA ARG A 12 5.46 15.78 1.46
C ARG A 12 6.01 15.50 0.07
N PHE A 13 6.63 14.34 -0.10
CA PHE A 13 7.31 14.00 -1.34
C PHE A 13 6.91 12.63 -1.84
N ARG A 14 6.61 12.56 -3.14
CA ARG A 14 6.40 11.31 -3.89
C ARG A 14 7.64 11.00 -4.72
N GLY A 15 8.10 9.76 -4.66
CA GLY A 15 9.23 9.27 -5.45
C GLY A 15 8.77 8.36 -6.58
N PHE A 16 9.35 8.53 -7.77
CA PHE A 16 9.03 7.77 -8.97
C PHE A 16 10.28 7.18 -9.62
N CYS A 17 10.10 6.10 -10.37
CA CYS A 17 11.13 5.59 -11.26
C CYS A 17 11.44 6.62 -12.37
N GLY A 18 12.71 7.03 -12.51
CA GLY A 18 13.11 7.96 -13.57
C GLY A 18 13.00 7.42 -15.00
N ASN A 19 12.81 6.10 -15.18
CA ASN A 19 12.71 5.47 -16.50
C ASN A 19 11.25 5.25 -16.94
N CYS A 20 10.41 4.68 -16.09
CA CYS A 20 9.03 4.32 -16.44
C CYS A 20 7.95 5.15 -15.71
N GLY A 21 8.34 6.01 -14.76
CA GLY A 21 7.39 6.84 -14.02
C GLY A 21 6.56 6.10 -12.95
N SER A 22 6.81 4.81 -12.71
CA SER A 22 6.09 4.06 -11.66
C SER A 22 6.27 4.72 -10.29
N PRO A 23 5.20 4.85 -9.48
CA PRO A 23 5.31 5.34 -8.11
C PRO A 23 6.07 4.31 -7.26
N LEU A 24 7.01 4.79 -6.47
CA LEU A 24 7.84 3.93 -5.62
C LEU A 24 7.57 4.19 -4.15
N ILE A 25 7.62 5.46 -3.74
CA ILE A 25 7.58 5.83 -2.33
C ILE A 25 6.79 7.12 -2.08
N TRP A 26 6.32 7.26 -0.85
CA TRP A 26 5.96 8.53 -0.26
C TRP A 26 6.77 8.74 1.03
N ARG A 27 7.14 9.99 1.32
CA ARG A 27 7.80 10.35 2.59
C ARG A 27 7.36 11.72 3.07
N SER A 28 7.45 11.90 4.38
CA SER A 28 7.23 13.16 5.07
C SER A 28 8.52 13.64 5.74
N GLU A 29 8.78 14.95 5.73
CA GLU A 29 9.85 15.52 6.55
C GLU A 29 9.44 15.73 8.01
N ASP A 30 8.18 15.50 8.40
CA ASP A 30 7.76 15.45 9.81
C ASP A 30 8.08 14.11 10.46
N LYS A 31 8.14 13.03 9.67
CA LYS A 31 8.40 11.66 10.13
C LYS A 31 9.57 11.06 9.35
N THR A 32 10.77 11.56 9.64
CA THR A 32 12.01 11.21 8.91
C THR A 32 12.44 9.75 9.07
N HIS A 33 11.92 9.05 10.09
CA HIS A 33 12.21 7.63 10.34
C HIS A 33 11.26 6.66 9.62
N THR A 34 10.28 7.17 8.86
CA THR A 34 9.28 6.36 8.17
C THR A 34 9.24 6.71 6.68
N LEU A 35 8.95 5.71 5.86
CA LEU A 35 8.64 5.87 4.45
C LEU A 35 7.51 4.91 4.08
N ASP A 36 6.67 5.33 3.15
CA ASP A 36 5.62 4.50 2.61
C ASP A 36 6.14 3.92 1.30
N LEU A 37 6.14 2.60 1.17
CA LEU A 37 6.51 1.88 -0.04
C LEU A 37 5.24 1.45 -0.76
N TYR A 38 5.16 1.68 -2.07
CA TYR A 38 4.04 1.20 -2.87
C TYR A 38 4.14 -0.32 -3.02
N LEU A 39 3.19 -1.06 -2.44
CA LEU A 39 3.23 -2.54 -2.44
C LEU A 39 3.25 -3.15 -3.86
N GLY A 40 2.69 -2.45 -4.85
CA GLY A 40 2.75 -2.85 -6.25
C GLY A 40 4.16 -2.85 -6.86
N THR A 41 5.17 -2.35 -6.15
CA THR A 41 6.58 -2.39 -6.59
C THR A 41 7.35 -3.57 -6.02
N ILE A 42 6.72 -4.40 -5.18
CA ILE A 42 7.32 -5.60 -4.62
C ILE A 42 7.17 -6.73 -5.63
N ASP A 43 8.25 -7.47 -5.89
CA ASP A 43 8.21 -8.60 -6.83
C ASP A 43 7.09 -9.59 -6.45
N GLU A 44 6.42 -10.12 -7.48
CA GLU A 44 5.29 -11.04 -7.35
C GLU A 44 5.61 -12.23 -6.44
N ARG A 45 6.83 -12.77 -6.50
CA ARG A 45 7.26 -13.89 -5.65
C ARG A 45 7.21 -13.59 -4.16
N TRP A 46 7.45 -12.34 -3.75
CA TRP A 46 7.41 -11.94 -2.34
C TRP A 46 6.02 -11.49 -1.95
N LEU A 47 5.32 -10.77 -2.85
CA LEU A 47 3.99 -10.26 -2.56
C LEU A 47 2.94 -11.37 -2.57
N VAL A 48 2.97 -12.24 -3.57
CA VAL A 48 1.93 -13.26 -3.83
C VAL A 48 2.45 -14.68 -3.58
N GLY A 49 3.77 -14.88 -3.52
CA GLY A 49 4.38 -16.19 -3.32
C GLY A 49 4.86 -16.84 -4.62
N GLU A 50 5.76 -17.82 -4.47
CA GLU A 50 6.27 -18.65 -5.56
C GLU A 50 5.18 -19.59 -6.08
N LYS A 51 5.15 -19.80 -7.41
CA LYS A 51 4.17 -20.67 -8.06
C LYS A 51 4.54 -22.13 -7.83
N VAL A 52 3.57 -22.96 -7.48
CA VAL A 52 3.74 -24.41 -7.40
C VAL A 52 3.50 -25.00 -8.79
N GLU A 53 4.55 -25.47 -9.45
CA GLU A 53 4.46 -26.10 -10.78
C GLU A 53 3.53 -27.32 -10.75
N GLY A 54 2.68 -27.46 -11.76
CA GLY A 54 1.70 -28.56 -11.85
C GLY A 54 0.41 -28.33 -11.06
N SER A 55 0.28 -27.21 -10.35
CA SER A 55 -0.95 -26.85 -9.62
C SER A 55 -1.97 -26.06 -10.47
N GLU A 56 -1.69 -25.86 -11.76
CA GLU A 56 -2.49 -25.05 -12.66
C GLU A 56 -3.91 -25.60 -12.83
N LYS A 57 -4.91 -24.79 -12.49
CA LYS A 57 -6.34 -25.11 -12.68
C LYS A 57 -6.98 -24.08 -13.59
N ARG A 58 -7.49 -24.53 -14.73
CA ARG A 58 -8.22 -23.67 -15.67
C ARG A 58 -9.64 -23.42 -15.15
N THR A 59 -9.99 -22.15 -15.05
CA THR A 59 -11.32 -21.68 -14.66
C THR A 59 -11.94 -20.86 -15.79
N LYS A 60 -13.21 -20.48 -15.64
CA LYS A 60 -13.88 -19.53 -16.56
C LYS A 60 -13.23 -18.14 -16.60
N HIS A 61 -12.37 -17.81 -15.63
CA HIS A 61 -11.71 -16.51 -15.49
C HIS A 61 -10.20 -16.54 -15.81
N GLY A 62 -9.65 -17.70 -16.20
CA GLY A 62 -8.22 -17.88 -16.45
C GLY A 62 -7.63 -19.04 -15.66
N VAL A 63 -6.30 -19.10 -15.61
CA VAL A 63 -5.55 -20.14 -14.90
C VAL A 63 -5.25 -19.68 -13.49
N VAL A 64 -5.66 -20.47 -12.51
CA VAL A 64 -5.31 -20.29 -11.09
C VAL A 64 -4.17 -21.25 -10.76
N VAL A 65 -3.20 -20.78 -9.99
CA VAL A 65 -2.01 -21.54 -9.58
C VAL A 65 -1.88 -21.41 -8.07
N GLU A 66 -1.54 -22.50 -7.41
CA GLU A 66 -1.21 -22.48 -5.98
C GLU A 66 0.09 -21.70 -5.75
N ARG A 67 0.17 -20.99 -4.61
CA ARG A 67 1.33 -20.18 -4.25
C ARG A 67 1.72 -20.37 -2.81
N ILE A 68 3.03 -20.33 -2.56
CA ILE A 68 3.63 -20.54 -1.24
C ILE A 68 4.63 -19.43 -0.89
N GLY A 69 4.75 -19.13 0.41
CA GLY A 69 5.76 -18.21 0.93
C GLY A 69 5.49 -16.71 0.72
N SER A 70 4.25 -16.31 0.45
CA SER A 70 3.88 -14.90 0.29
C SER A 70 4.01 -14.11 1.59
N LEU A 71 4.49 -12.86 1.50
CA LEU A 71 4.46 -11.85 2.57
C LEU A 71 3.32 -10.83 2.38
N GLY A 72 2.50 -11.00 1.34
CA GLY A 72 1.43 -10.04 1.02
C GLY A 72 0.42 -9.88 2.12
N LYS A 73 0.13 -10.92 2.92
CA LYS A 73 -0.79 -10.80 4.05
C LYS A 73 -0.23 -9.83 5.09
N GLU A 74 1.04 -9.98 5.48
CA GLU A 74 1.72 -9.15 6.47
C GLU A 74 1.88 -7.71 5.97
N LEU A 75 2.25 -7.54 4.70
CA LEU A 75 2.51 -6.23 4.10
C LEU A 75 1.23 -5.45 3.76
N CYS A 76 0.16 -6.14 3.36
CA CYS A 76 -1.11 -5.51 2.99
C CYS A 76 -2.07 -5.36 4.17
N THR A 77 -1.78 -5.95 5.33
CA THR A 77 -2.62 -5.75 6.53
C THR A 77 -2.25 -4.43 7.20
N PRO A 78 -3.17 -3.46 7.29
CA PRO A 78 -2.95 -2.23 8.02
C PRO A 78 -2.59 -2.47 9.49
N SER A 79 -1.36 -2.15 9.89
CA SER A 79 -0.91 -2.32 11.28
C SER A 79 -0.85 -1.02 12.06
N GLN A 80 -0.77 0.13 11.39
CA GLN A 80 -0.66 1.45 12.03
C GLN A 80 -1.75 2.40 11.57
N PHE A 81 -1.68 2.84 10.32
CA PHE A 81 -2.48 3.95 9.81
C PHE A 81 -3.05 3.63 8.43
N GLN A 82 -4.27 4.11 8.17
CA GLN A 82 -4.88 4.14 6.84
C GLN A 82 -5.18 5.61 6.50
N PHE A 83 -4.36 6.22 5.65
CA PHE A 83 -4.42 7.66 5.30
C PHE A 83 -5.51 8.03 4.29
N TYR A 84 -6.58 7.24 4.17
CA TYR A 84 -7.69 7.57 3.29
C TYR A 84 -8.77 8.33 4.07
N CYS A 85 -8.53 9.64 4.23
CA CYS A 85 -9.55 10.57 4.71
C CYS A 85 -10.80 10.46 3.83
N GLU A 86 -11.96 10.45 4.48
CA GLU A 86 -13.33 10.47 3.91
C GLU A 86 -13.80 9.29 3.05
N ASN A 87 -13.01 8.23 2.83
CA ASN A 87 -13.44 7.10 1.98
C ASN A 87 -13.98 5.89 2.76
N ALA A 88 -14.16 5.99 4.08
CA ALA A 88 -14.80 4.95 4.85
C ALA A 88 -16.30 4.87 4.51
N ILE A 89 -16.64 4.19 3.42
CA ILE A 89 -18.01 3.97 2.97
C ILE A 89 -18.55 2.74 3.70
N PRO A 90 -19.62 2.86 4.52
CA PRO A 90 -20.26 1.74 5.18
C PRO A 90 -20.66 0.66 4.18
N GLY A 91 -20.40 -0.60 4.53
CA GLY A 91 -20.64 -1.78 3.68
C GLY A 91 -19.61 -2.03 2.58
N ILE A 92 -18.79 -1.04 2.20
CA ILE A 92 -17.78 -1.19 1.14
C ILE A 92 -16.37 -1.33 1.73
N THR A 93 -16.03 -0.47 2.68
CA THR A 93 -14.68 -0.41 3.28
C THR A 93 -14.58 -1.09 4.65
N ASP A 94 -15.67 -1.71 5.10
CA ASP A 94 -15.74 -2.44 6.37
C ASP A 94 -14.90 -3.73 6.32
N LEU A 95 -14.57 -4.19 5.12
CA LEU A 95 -13.76 -5.39 4.87
C LEU A 95 -12.25 -5.19 5.05
N VAL A 96 -11.80 -3.98 5.41
CA VAL A 96 -10.38 -3.70 5.68
C VAL A 96 -10.14 -3.84 7.20
N PRO A 97 -9.66 -5.00 7.68
CA PRO A 97 -9.36 -5.19 9.10
C PRO A 97 -8.06 -4.47 9.49
N GLY A 98 -8.05 -3.82 10.66
CA GLY A 98 -6.85 -3.24 11.26
C GLY A 98 -6.54 -1.79 10.86
N GLY A 99 -5.56 -1.21 11.55
CA GLY A 99 -5.11 0.17 11.38
C GLY A 99 -6.07 1.22 11.94
N ARG A 100 -5.56 2.43 12.18
CA ARG A 100 -6.38 3.58 12.56
C ARG A 100 -6.93 4.25 11.31
N LYS A 101 -8.25 4.47 11.28
CA LYS A 101 -8.95 5.23 10.25
C LYS A 101 -8.88 6.71 10.62
N PHE A 102 -8.33 7.53 9.73
CA PHE A 102 -8.35 8.99 9.90
C PHE A 102 -9.48 9.57 9.05
N LEU A 103 -10.41 10.29 9.67
CA LEU A 103 -11.52 10.91 8.92
C LEU A 103 -11.17 12.32 8.41
N VAL A 104 -10.20 13.01 9.02
CA VAL A 104 -9.82 14.38 8.64
C VAL A 104 -8.31 14.58 8.75
N GLU A 105 -7.69 15.19 7.74
CA GLU A 105 -6.34 15.76 7.83
C GLU A 105 -6.49 17.27 8.01
N ASN A 106 -6.18 17.78 9.21
CA ASN A 106 -6.19 19.22 9.50
C ASN A 106 -4.82 19.83 9.15
N VAL A 107 -4.75 21.17 9.14
CA VAL A 107 -3.52 21.94 8.88
C VAL A 107 -2.33 21.55 9.77
N ASP A 108 -2.60 20.99 10.95
CA ASP A 108 -1.59 20.58 11.93
C ASP A 108 -1.34 19.05 11.96
N GLY A 109 -2.01 18.28 11.10
CA GLY A 109 -1.87 16.82 11.00
C GLY A 109 -3.18 16.04 11.16
N VAL A 110 -3.06 14.77 11.51
CA VAL A 110 -4.17 13.81 11.61
C VAL A 110 -4.82 13.85 13.00
N GLU A 111 -6.12 14.09 13.05
CA GLU A 111 -6.91 14.10 14.29
C GLU A 111 -7.65 12.75 14.46
N GLU A 112 -7.62 12.19 15.67
CA GLU A 112 -8.28 10.91 16.00
C GLU A 112 -9.74 11.13 16.41
N LEU A 113 -10.63 10.21 16.03
CA LEU A 113 -11.98 10.18 16.59
C LEU A 113 -12.03 9.32 17.85
N PRO A 114 -12.88 9.67 18.84
CA PRO A 114 -13.13 8.81 19.99
C PRO A 114 -13.67 7.45 19.54
N SER A 115 -13.21 6.40 20.23
CA SER A 115 -13.64 5.00 20.05
C SER A 115 -15.13 4.78 20.24
#